data_AF-A0A3D9V6M6-F1
#
_entry.id   AF-A0A3D9V6M6-F1
#
_cell.length_a   1.000
_cell.length_b   1.000
_cell.length_c   1.000
_cell.angle_alpha   90.00
_cell.angle_beta   90.00
_cell.angle_gamma   90.00
#
_symmetry.space_group_name_H-M   'P 1'
#
loop_
_entity.id
_entity.type
_entity.pdbx_description
1 polymer ?
#
loop_
_entity_poly.entity_id
_entity_poly.type
_entity_poly.pdbx_seq_one_letter_code
_entity_poly.pdbx_strand_id
1 'polypeptide(L)'
;MKYTVLHLLTNPAHVNDAVRLVAPDWVGPGVFTASHPGGHAYLVTIEPTARTLGARLAAVTGKPAVAVTVEDERCSLWLAAPDGTQLGPTEGSDPVTATAAVELVGRWLGAAFRSRGDTVAAALADRARPAVERHRQVAKLLDLEYVDPSTFRSRAGVLLIDAPADEVRARLPVDGHGAWVVPLDSARSLVVPDGSGPMPVPASFAGVVRGSRAVMVEWGDAPMLRAFGGNGERRTNLAHAYTLDAARLEARQLAAVLGRPEIEAALTDVLRSPAQGDRAALALRALSVEGVPVGANVDQLAAWAATRPGAVRVPAAAGTTLVLRPVLDDALRQTYRRRRAIRRLRWATFALMALSGLGAVVAWDRAWDDRWLVATGVFLVAFVVLLAVWLLLGRLLRGGSVEPRTP
;
A
#
# COMPACT_ATOMS: atom_id res chain seq x y z
N MET A 1 22.86 2.76 -4.39
CA MET A 1 21.53 2.35 -3.89
C MET A 1 20.48 3.01 -4.76
N LYS A 2 19.48 2.26 -5.24
CA LYS A 2 18.47 2.77 -6.17
C LYS A 2 17.05 2.63 -5.60
N TYR A 3 16.34 3.74 -5.43
CA TYR A 3 14.92 3.74 -5.06
C TYR A 3 14.24 5.03 -5.54
N THR A 4 12.93 4.95 -5.73
CA THR A 4 12.09 6.12 -6.01
C THR A 4 10.92 6.17 -5.04
N VAL A 5 10.64 7.33 -4.45
CA VAL A 5 9.45 7.56 -3.63
C VAL A 5 8.51 8.49 -4.39
N LEU A 6 7.31 7.98 -4.70
CA LEU A 6 6.21 8.72 -5.30
C LEU A 6 5.26 9.20 -4.19
N HIS A 7 5.15 10.51 -4.03
CA HIS A 7 4.23 11.19 -3.13
C HIS A 7 3.00 11.70 -3.88
N LEU A 8 1.82 11.52 -3.28
CA LEU A 8 0.56 12.10 -3.74
C LEU A 8 -0.02 12.99 -2.64
N LEU A 9 -0.31 14.24 -2.98
CA LEU A 9 -0.88 15.23 -2.06
C LEU A 9 -2.41 15.08 -1.95
N THR A 10 -2.85 13.88 -1.55
CA THR A 10 -4.26 13.54 -1.38
C THR A 10 -4.46 12.45 -0.33
N ASN A 11 -5.67 12.41 0.23
CA ASN A 11 -6.04 11.44 1.25
C ASN A 11 -5.75 9.99 0.79
N PRO A 12 -5.08 9.15 1.59
CA PRO A 12 -4.73 7.76 1.25
C PRO A 12 -5.92 6.91 0.77
N ALA A 13 -7.11 7.15 1.33
CA ALA A 13 -8.32 6.45 0.91
C ALA A 13 -8.68 6.76 -0.56
N HIS A 14 -8.42 7.98 -1.03
CA HIS A 14 -8.66 8.37 -2.41
C HIS A 14 -7.62 7.81 -3.37
N VAL A 15 -6.36 7.69 -2.93
CA VAL A 15 -5.28 7.12 -3.75
C VAL A 15 -5.58 5.66 -4.11
N ASN A 16 -5.98 4.85 -3.14
CA ASN A 16 -6.32 3.44 -3.39
C ASN A 16 -7.45 3.28 -4.43
N ASP A 17 -8.42 4.20 -4.46
CA ASP A 17 -9.47 4.19 -5.49
C ASP A 17 -8.95 4.61 -6.86
N ALA A 18 -8.12 5.65 -6.90
CA ALA A 18 -7.52 6.12 -8.13
C ALA A 18 -6.61 5.06 -8.76
N VAL A 19 -5.77 4.38 -7.95
CA VAL A 19 -4.93 3.25 -8.38
C VAL A 19 -5.78 2.14 -8.99
N ARG A 20 -6.85 1.70 -8.31
CA ARG A 20 -7.78 0.68 -8.83
C ARG A 20 -8.44 1.06 -10.17
N LEU A 21 -8.55 2.37 -10.46
CA LEU A 21 -9.12 2.87 -11.70
C LEU A 21 -8.09 2.95 -12.83
N VAL A 22 -6.88 3.46 -12.54
CA VAL A 22 -5.84 3.69 -13.57
C VAL A 22 -5.00 2.45 -13.86
N ALA A 23 -4.84 1.61 -12.84
CA ALA A 23 -3.97 0.44 -12.84
C ALA A 23 -4.65 -0.69 -12.05
N PRO A 24 -5.75 -1.26 -12.57
CA PRO A 24 -6.53 -2.29 -11.89
C PRO A 24 -5.73 -3.58 -11.65
N ASP A 25 -4.80 -3.88 -12.57
CA ASP A 25 -3.88 -5.01 -12.49
C ASP A 25 -2.65 -4.68 -11.66
N TRP A 26 -2.46 -3.39 -11.31
CA TRP A 26 -1.49 -3.05 -10.30
C TRP A 26 -2.04 -3.42 -8.93
N VAL A 27 -1.18 -4.12 -8.25
CA VAL A 27 -1.63 -5.21 -7.48
C VAL A 27 -1.73 -4.78 -6.03
N GLY A 28 -2.98 -4.60 -5.62
CA GLY A 28 -3.39 -4.56 -4.23
C GLY A 28 -3.90 -3.22 -3.71
N PRO A 29 -5.02 -3.21 -2.95
CA PRO A 29 -5.24 -2.13 -2.00
C PRO A 29 -4.07 -2.03 -1.00
N GLY A 30 -3.67 -0.82 -0.61
CA GLY A 30 -2.69 -0.63 0.47
C GLY A 30 -1.22 -0.69 0.04
N VAL A 31 -0.94 -0.55 -1.26
CA VAL A 31 0.40 -0.29 -1.83
C VAL A 31 0.93 1.08 -1.40
N PHE A 32 0.02 2.05 -1.28
CA PHE A 32 0.34 3.36 -0.71
C PHE A 32 0.26 3.31 0.81
N THR A 33 1.35 3.72 1.44
CA THR A 33 1.36 3.95 2.89
C THR A 33 0.81 5.34 3.17
N ALA A 34 -0.05 5.42 4.18
CA ALA A 34 -0.61 6.68 4.66
C ALA A 34 0.40 7.38 5.56
N SER A 35 0.66 8.67 5.34
CA SER A 35 1.36 9.48 6.33
C SER A 35 0.43 9.83 7.49
N HIS A 36 0.99 10.01 8.69
CA HIS A 36 0.35 10.71 9.83
C HIS A 36 -0.07 12.16 9.42
N PRO A 37 -0.89 12.89 10.22
CA PRO A 37 -2.21 13.46 9.86
C PRO A 37 -2.25 14.66 8.88
N GLY A 38 -1.35 14.72 7.89
CA GLY A 38 -1.35 15.71 6.80
C GLY A 38 -2.11 15.28 5.54
N GLY A 39 -2.59 14.04 5.45
CA GLY A 39 -3.38 13.58 4.31
C GLY A 39 -2.54 13.37 3.03
N HIS A 40 -1.32 12.85 3.18
CA HIS A 40 -0.45 12.42 2.08
C HIS A 40 -0.42 10.90 1.98
N ALA A 41 -0.17 10.40 0.78
CA ALA A 41 0.13 9.00 0.55
C ALA A 41 1.45 8.90 -0.22
N TYR A 42 2.26 7.90 0.10
CA TYR A 42 3.48 7.63 -0.65
C TYR A 42 3.58 6.17 -1.07
N LEU A 43 4.33 5.96 -2.14
CA LEU A 43 4.64 4.67 -2.72
C LEU A 43 6.12 4.60 -3.04
N VAL A 44 6.76 3.53 -2.62
CA VAL A 44 8.15 3.25 -2.96
C VAL A 44 8.17 2.31 -4.16
N THR A 45 8.86 2.72 -5.21
CA THR A 45 8.88 2.04 -6.50
C THR A 45 10.15 2.39 -7.29
N ILE A 46 10.19 2.08 -8.58
CA ILE A 46 11.25 2.49 -9.51
C ILE A 46 10.83 3.74 -10.30
N GLU A 47 11.79 4.50 -10.79
CA GLU A 47 11.55 5.76 -11.50
C GLU A 47 10.55 5.65 -12.67
N PRO A 48 10.65 4.67 -13.60
CA PRO A 48 9.71 4.57 -14.72
C PRO A 48 8.26 4.40 -14.27
N THR A 49 8.05 3.59 -13.23
CA THR A 49 6.75 3.33 -12.61
C THR A 49 6.22 4.57 -11.91
N ALA A 50 7.06 5.26 -11.13
CA ALA A 50 6.69 6.49 -10.45
C ALA A 50 6.22 7.58 -11.43
N ARG A 51 6.94 7.76 -12.56
CA ARG A 51 6.59 8.74 -13.59
C ARG A 51 5.26 8.40 -14.27
N THR A 52 5.14 7.16 -14.72
CA THR A 52 3.97 6.70 -15.48
C THR A 52 2.70 6.72 -14.62
N LEU A 53 2.80 6.20 -13.40
CA LEU A 53 1.68 6.22 -12.47
C LEU A 53 1.37 7.63 -11.98
N GLY A 54 2.39 8.37 -11.56
CA GLY A 54 2.26 9.67 -10.94
C GLY A 54 1.45 10.62 -11.82
N ALA A 55 1.74 10.64 -13.13
CA ALA A 55 1.00 11.46 -14.09
C ALA A 55 -0.48 11.09 -14.18
N ARG A 56 -0.81 9.79 -14.25
CA ARG A 56 -2.20 9.33 -14.33
C ARG A 56 -2.97 9.54 -13.04
N LEU A 57 -2.34 9.28 -11.90
CA LEU A 57 -2.95 9.57 -10.60
C LEU A 57 -3.16 11.07 -10.44
N ALA A 58 -2.23 11.89 -10.89
CA ALA A 58 -2.39 13.34 -10.83
C ALA A 58 -3.60 13.81 -11.64
N ALA A 59 -3.70 13.35 -12.89
CA ALA A 59 -4.82 13.64 -13.79
C ALA A 59 -6.18 13.15 -13.26
N VAL A 60 -6.26 11.94 -12.68
CA VAL A 60 -7.52 11.38 -12.17
C VAL A 60 -7.94 12.02 -10.86
N THR A 61 -6.99 12.27 -9.96
CA THR A 61 -7.28 12.85 -8.65
C THR A 61 -7.44 14.37 -8.69
N GLY A 62 -6.93 15.03 -9.73
CA GLY A 62 -6.82 16.48 -9.83
C GLY A 62 -5.85 17.06 -8.79
N LYS A 63 -4.84 16.28 -8.40
CA LYS A 63 -3.86 16.61 -7.36
C LYS A 63 -2.45 16.35 -7.90
N PRO A 64 -1.44 17.06 -7.41
CA PRO A 64 -0.09 16.86 -7.91
C PRO A 64 0.52 15.57 -7.37
N ALA A 65 1.48 15.03 -8.13
CA ALA A 65 2.35 13.96 -7.70
C ALA A 65 3.80 14.42 -7.73
N VAL A 66 4.59 14.04 -6.74
CA VAL A 66 6.02 14.37 -6.64
C VAL A 66 6.78 13.07 -6.52
N ALA A 67 7.81 12.84 -7.34
CA ALA A 67 8.67 11.68 -7.21
C ALA A 67 10.11 12.13 -6.89
N VAL A 68 10.72 11.51 -5.89
CA VAL A 68 12.15 11.67 -5.60
C VAL A 68 12.85 10.34 -5.89
N THR A 69 13.78 10.35 -6.82
CA THR A 69 14.61 9.20 -7.16
C THR A 69 16.00 9.38 -6.58
N VAL A 70 16.49 8.36 -5.90
CA VAL A 70 17.88 8.26 -5.44
C VAL A 70 18.53 7.11 -6.15
N GLU A 71 19.61 7.37 -6.88
CA GLU A 71 20.40 6.38 -7.61
C GLU A 71 21.88 6.63 -7.37
N ASP A 72 22.49 5.80 -6.53
CA ASP A 72 23.90 5.88 -6.15
C ASP A 72 24.27 7.26 -5.59
N GLU A 73 24.98 8.09 -6.36
CA GLU A 73 25.35 9.46 -6.00
C GLU A 73 24.39 10.52 -6.57
N ARG A 74 23.28 10.11 -7.17
CA ARG A 74 22.29 11.01 -7.77
C ARG A 74 21.03 11.06 -6.93
N CYS A 75 20.47 12.28 -6.82
CA CYS A 75 19.17 12.53 -6.25
C CYS A 75 18.44 13.42 -7.24
N SER A 76 17.32 12.95 -7.79
CA SER A 76 16.55 13.65 -8.80
C SER A 76 15.09 13.82 -8.38
N LEU A 77 14.52 14.94 -8.80
CA LEU A 77 13.14 15.31 -8.52
C LEU A 77 12.35 15.33 -9.83
N TRP A 78 11.17 14.73 -9.80
CA TRP A 78 10.18 14.79 -10.87
C TRP A 78 8.81 15.16 -10.31
N LEU A 79 7.99 15.76 -11.16
CA LEU A 79 6.68 16.30 -10.79
C LEU A 79 5.64 15.96 -11.86
N ALA A 80 4.42 15.64 -11.44
CA ALA A 80 3.24 15.71 -12.29
C ALA A 80 2.25 16.76 -11.77
N ALA A 81 1.88 17.66 -12.67
CA ALA A 81 0.82 18.63 -12.45
C ALA A 81 -0.57 17.95 -12.42
N PRO A 82 -1.61 18.60 -11.88
CA PRO A 82 -2.96 18.03 -11.75
C PRO A 82 -3.64 17.62 -13.07
N ASP A 83 -3.13 18.09 -14.20
CA ASP A 83 -3.56 17.73 -15.55
C ASP A 83 -2.81 16.49 -16.10
N GLY A 84 -1.80 16.00 -15.37
CA GLY A 84 -0.91 14.91 -15.76
C GLY A 84 0.37 15.36 -16.45
N THR A 85 0.55 16.66 -16.70
CA THR A 85 1.76 17.21 -17.33
C THR A 85 2.97 16.93 -16.46
N GLN A 86 4.00 16.32 -17.05
CA GLN A 86 5.23 15.95 -16.37
C GLN A 86 6.25 17.09 -16.42
N LEU A 87 6.96 17.34 -15.33
CA LEU A 87 8.08 18.29 -15.22
C LEU A 87 9.29 17.60 -14.56
N GLY A 88 10.50 17.84 -15.08
CA GLY A 88 11.73 17.14 -14.69
C GLY A 88 12.04 15.90 -15.55
N PRO A 89 13.05 15.07 -15.19
CA PRO A 89 13.78 15.07 -13.91
C PRO A 89 14.74 16.26 -13.77
N THR A 90 14.91 16.77 -12.54
CA THR A 90 15.99 17.70 -12.19
C THR A 90 16.93 17.05 -11.19
N GLU A 91 18.22 16.95 -11.54
CA GLU A 91 19.31 16.42 -10.68
C GLU A 91 20.02 17.54 -9.88
N GLY A 92 19.57 18.79 -10.05
CA GLY A 92 20.24 20.00 -9.57
C GLY A 92 20.65 20.92 -10.73
N SER A 93 20.68 22.23 -10.47
CA SER A 93 20.90 23.38 -11.39
C SER A 93 19.75 23.84 -12.30
N ASP A 94 18.60 23.17 -12.30
CA ASP A 94 17.36 23.70 -12.89
C ASP A 94 16.45 24.28 -11.79
N PRO A 95 16.58 25.58 -11.46
CA PRO A 95 15.72 26.24 -10.48
C PRO A 95 14.27 26.33 -10.95
N VAL A 96 13.98 26.21 -12.26
CA VAL A 96 12.60 26.32 -12.78
C VAL A 96 11.77 25.12 -12.33
N THR A 97 12.28 23.90 -12.54
CA THR A 97 11.58 22.67 -12.11
C THR A 97 11.49 22.58 -10.58
N ALA A 98 12.53 22.99 -9.85
CA ALA A 98 12.52 23.01 -8.38
C ALA A 98 11.54 24.06 -7.82
N THR A 99 11.46 25.23 -8.45
CA THR A 99 10.47 26.27 -8.12
C THR A 99 9.06 25.81 -8.42
N ALA A 100 8.83 25.19 -9.58
CA ALA A 100 7.54 24.61 -9.93
C ALA A 100 7.09 23.57 -8.90
N ALA A 101 8.00 22.73 -8.39
CA ALA A 101 7.69 21.77 -7.33
C ALA A 101 7.32 22.45 -6.01
N VAL A 102 8.10 23.44 -5.56
CA VAL A 102 7.80 24.21 -4.34
C VAL A 102 6.47 24.96 -4.46
N GLU A 103 6.21 25.61 -5.59
CA GLU A 103 4.96 26.34 -5.84
C GLU A 103 3.75 25.41 -5.91
N LEU A 104 3.91 24.23 -6.54
CA LEU A 104 2.81 23.28 -6.67
C LEU A 104 2.48 22.63 -5.32
N VAL A 105 3.49 22.22 -4.55
CA VAL A 105 3.32 21.68 -3.21
C VAL A 105 2.74 22.75 -2.27
N GLY A 106 3.28 23.97 -2.29
CA GLY A 106 2.84 25.08 -1.45
C GLY A 106 1.43 25.58 -1.74
N ARG A 107 0.99 25.57 -3.00
CA ARG A 107 -0.42 25.85 -3.36
C ARG A 107 -1.39 24.86 -2.74
N TRP A 108 -1.00 23.59 -2.60
CA TRP A 108 -1.88 22.53 -2.14
C TRP A 108 -1.87 22.29 -0.64
N LEU A 109 -0.77 22.58 0.03
CA LEU A 109 -0.64 22.45 1.49
C LEU A 109 -1.19 23.65 2.27
N GLY A 110 -1.63 24.70 1.57
CA GLY A 110 -2.05 25.95 2.20
C GLY A 110 -0.82 26.78 2.57
N ALA A 111 -0.81 28.04 2.14
CA ALA A 111 0.38 28.88 2.11
C ALA A 111 1.09 29.03 3.47
N ALA A 112 2.15 28.24 3.66
CA ALA A 112 3.30 28.54 4.52
C ALA A 112 4.52 27.69 4.11
N PHE A 113 4.83 27.59 2.82
CA PHE A 113 6.12 27.04 2.42
C PHE A 113 7.22 28.07 2.68
N ARG A 114 8.03 27.79 3.70
CA ARG A 114 9.18 28.61 4.12
C ARG A 114 10.38 28.46 3.17
N SER A 115 10.35 27.52 2.23
CA SER A 115 11.45 27.22 1.31
C SER A 115 11.22 27.85 -0.07
N ARG A 116 12.29 28.33 -0.72
CA ARG A 116 12.27 28.78 -2.11
C ARG A 116 12.70 27.64 -3.03
N GLY A 117 12.27 27.65 -4.29
CA GLY A 117 12.73 26.70 -5.32
C GLY A 117 14.25 26.59 -5.40
N ASP A 118 14.95 27.72 -5.24
CA ASP A 118 16.41 27.79 -5.18
C ASP A 118 17.01 26.97 -4.03
N THR A 119 16.35 26.91 -2.87
CA THR A 119 16.81 26.12 -1.72
C THR A 119 16.69 24.62 -2.00
N VAL A 120 15.64 24.20 -2.71
CA VAL A 120 15.46 22.80 -3.15
C VAL A 120 16.46 22.45 -4.23
N ALA A 121 16.66 23.32 -5.23
CA ALA A 121 17.65 23.13 -6.29
C ALA A 121 19.08 23.04 -5.71
N ALA A 122 19.42 23.89 -4.75
CA ALA A 122 20.70 23.86 -4.05
C ALA A 122 20.89 22.56 -3.25
N ALA A 123 19.84 22.09 -2.55
CA ALA A 123 19.90 20.82 -1.82
C ALA A 123 20.12 19.61 -2.75
N LEU A 124 19.50 19.59 -3.94
CA LEU A 124 19.72 18.55 -4.93
C LEU A 124 21.15 18.61 -5.51
N ALA A 125 21.66 19.82 -5.74
CA ALA A 125 22.98 20.06 -6.34
C ALA A 125 24.16 19.87 -5.37
N ASP A 126 23.94 19.79 -4.05
CA ASP A 126 24.98 19.62 -3.02
C ASP A 126 25.62 18.22 -3.07
N ARG A 127 26.51 18.00 -4.04
CA ARG A 127 27.23 16.74 -4.24
C ARG A 127 28.19 16.40 -3.10
N ALA A 128 28.52 17.35 -2.22
CA ALA A 128 29.31 17.06 -1.02
C ALA A 128 28.51 16.23 0.00
N ARG A 129 27.17 16.26 -0.08
CA ARG A 129 26.30 15.42 0.74
C ARG A 129 25.95 14.11 0.03
N PRO A 130 25.93 12.98 0.78
CA PRO A 130 25.39 11.71 0.27
C PRO A 130 23.97 11.90 -0.27
N ALA A 131 23.62 11.18 -1.34
CA ALA A 131 22.32 11.33 -2.01
C ALA A 131 21.12 11.09 -1.08
N VAL A 132 21.28 10.22 -0.08
CA VAL A 132 20.27 9.95 0.96
C VAL A 132 20.03 11.18 1.85
N GLU A 133 21.07 11.91 2.24
CA GLU A 133 20.92 13.14 3.02
C GLU A 133 20.34 14.28 2.20
N ARG A 134 20.66 14.34 0.90
CA ARG A 134 20.00 15.25 -0.03
C ARG A 134 18.51 14.95 -0.14
N HIS A 135 18.12 13.68 -0.27
CA HIS A 135 16.70 13.28 -0.24
C HIS A 135 16.02 13.71 1.07
N ARG A 136 16.65 13.44 2.23
CA ARG A 136 16.11 13.87 3.54
C ARG A 136 15.90 15.38 3.59
N GLN A 137 16.87 16.15 3.10
CA GLN A 137 16.78 17.60 3.05
C GLN A 137 15.67 18.08 2.10
N VAL A 138 15.56 17.49 0.91
CA VAL A 138 14.50 17.82 -0.07
C VAL A 138 13.11 17.48 0.47
N ALA A 139 12.94 16.29 1.07
CA ALA A 139 11.69 15.89 1.70
C ALA A 139 11.28 16.89 2.79
N LYS A 140 12.22 17.28 3.68
CA LYS A 140 11.99 18.30 4.69
C LYS A 140 11.62 19.67 4.09
N LEU A 141 12.30 20.09 3.03
CA LEU A 141 12.05 21.36 2.36
C LEU A 141 10.70 21.39 1.64
N LEU A 142 10.20 20.23 1.21
CA LEU A 142 8.91 20.05 0.53
C LEU A 142 7.79 19.58 1.49
N ASP A 143 8.04 19.54 2.81
CA ASP A 143 7.12 18.99 3.83
C ASP A 143 6.58 17.59 3.45
N LEU A 144 7.43 16.79 2.80
CA LEU A 144 7.14 15.41 2.42
C LEU A 144 7.68 14.47 3.50
N GLU A 145 7.01 13.33 3.66
CA GLU A 145 7.52 12.26 4.51
C GLU A 145 8.85 11.72 3.96
N TYR A 146 9.92 11.84 4.75
CA TYR A 146 11.17 11.17 4.43
C TYR A 146 11.03 9.68 4.75
N VAL A 147 11.10 8.85 3.71
CA VAL A 147 11.18 7.39 3.87
C VAL A 147 12.64 7.01 3.97
N ASP A 148 13.07 6.56 5.14
CA ASP A 148 14.46 6.16 5.37
C ASP A 148 14.81 4.93 4.53
N PRO A 149 15.77 5.01 3.60
CA PRO A 149 16.18 3.87 2.81
C PRO A 149 16.68 2.67 3.62
N SER A 150 17.15 2.89 4.85
CA SER A 150 17.49 1.80 5.77
C SER A 150 16.29 0.88 6.02
N THR A 151 15.06 1.42 6.01
CA THR A 151 13.81 0.64 6.17
C THR A 151 13.54 -0.31 5.00
N PHE A 152 14.12 -0.07 3.82
CA PHE A 152 14.04 -1.00 2.69
C PHE A 152 15.07 -2.12 2.79
N ARG A 153 16.22 -1.85 3.41
CA ARG A 153 17.27 -2.85 3.64
C ARG A 153 17.04 -3.65 4.92
N SER A 154 16.39 -3.06 5.93
CA SER A 154 16.05 -3.72 7.18
C SER A 154 14.81 -4.59 7.05
N ARG A 155 13.91 -4.30 6.09
CA ARG A 155 12.78 -5.19 5.73
C ARG A 155 13.21 -6.25 4.73
N ALA A 156 13.87 -7.27 5.27
CA ALA A 156 14.08 -8.52 4.57
C ALA A 156 12.90 -9.46 4.85
N GLY A 157 12.58 -10.30 3.89
CA GLY A 157 11.43 -11.18 4.00
C GLY A 157 11.33 -12.14 2.84
N VAL A 158 10.38 -13.06 2.94
CA VAL A 158 9.99 -13.95 1.85
C VAL A 158 8.50 -13.87 1.61
N LEU A 159 8.12 -14.07 0.36
CA LEU A 159 6.73 -14.21 -0.04
C LEU A 159 6.46 -15.66 -0.42
N LEU A 160 5.64 -16.36 0.35
CA LEU A 160 5.10 -17.66 0.02
C LEU A 160 3.89 -17.50 -0.91
N ILE A 161 3.90 -18.22 -2.02
CA ILE A 161 2.79 -18.27 -2.98
C ILE A 161 2.33 -19.72 -3.10
N ASP A 162 1.02 -19.94 -2.91
CA ASP A 162 0.37 -21.22 -3.20
C ASP A 162 0.18 -21.37 -4.73
N ALA A 163 1.30 -21.45 -5.44
CA ALA A 163 1.38 -21.80 -6.86
C ALA A 163 2.75 -22.43 -7.21
N PRO A 164 2.82 -23.30 -8.24
CA PRO A 164 4.06 -23.88 -8.73
C PRO A 164 5.05 -22.82 -9.21
N ALA A 165 6.35 -23.10 -9.06
CA ALA A 165 7.41 -22.16 -9.41
C ALA A 165 7.41 -21.72 -10.89
N ASP A 166 7.02 -22.59 -11.84
CA ASP A 166 6.93 -22.21 -13.26
C ASP A 166 5.82 -21.19 -13.52
N GLU A 167 4.67 -21.33 -12.85
CA GLU A 167 3.56 -20.39 -12.96
C GLU A 167 3.92 -19.03 -12.36
N VAL A 168 4.55 -19.03 -11.19
CA VAL A 168 5.05 -17.78 -10.57
C VAL A 168 6.11 -17.12 -11.43
N ARG A 169 7.03 -17.88 -12.03
CA ARG A 169 8.06 -17.37 -12.93
C ARG A 169 7.49 -16.73 -14.19
N ALA A 170 6.51 -17.36 -14.84
CA ALA A 170 5.89 -16.85 -16.06
C ALA A 170 5.17 -15.51 -15.87
N ARG A 171 4.96 -15.12 -14.61
CA ARG A 171 4.21 -13.95 -14.20
C ARG A 171 5.06 -12.89 -13.52
N LEU A 172 6.28 -13.27 -13.13
CA LEU A 172 7.36 -12.34 -12.89
C LEU A 172 8.01 -11.99 -14.25
N PRO A 173 8.59 -10.80 -14.39
CA PRO A 173 8.76 -9.77 -13.37
C PRO A 173 7.49 -8.95 -13.07
N VAL A 174 7.42 -8.44 -11.82
CA VAL A 174 6.51 -7.36 -11.45
C VAL A 174 7.31 -6.05 -11.53
N ASP A 175 6.73 -4.98 -12.08
CA ASP A 175 7.40 -3.69 -12.29
C ASP A 175 8.22 -3.23 -11.07
N GLY A 176 9.53 -3.13 -11.25
CA GLY A 176 10.46 -2.66 -10.23
C GLY A 176 10.96 -3.69 -9.23
N HIS A 177 10.69 -4.98 -9.45
CA HIS A 177 11.10 -6.04 -8.54
C HIS A 177 11.83 -7.17 -9.27
N GLY A 178 13.11 -7.34 -8.97
CA GLY A 178 13.82 -8.59 -9.25
C GLY A 178 13.66 -9.55 -8.08
N ALA A 179 13.52 -10.83 -8.38
CA ALA A 179 13.35 -11.84 -7.36
C ALA A 179 13.87 -13.20 -7.81
N TRP A 180 14.22 -14.02 -6.83
CA TRP A 180 14.38 -15.44 -7.00
C TRP A 180 13.05 -16.13 -6.77
N VAL A 181 12.67 -17.03 -7.67
CA VAL A 181 11.58 -17.98 -7.46
C VAL A 181 12.20 -19.29 -7.04
N VAL A 182 11.94 -19.71 -5.80
CA VAL A 182 12.45 -20.93 -5.21
C VAL A 182 11.30 -21.93 -5.07
N PRO A 183 11.35 -23.10 -5.72
CA PRO A 183 10.34 -24.13 -5.52
C PRO A 183 10.43 -24.69 -4.09
N LEU A 184 9.28 -24.82 -3.42
CA LEU A 184 9.18 -25.54 -2.15
C LEU A 184 8.69 -26.97 -2.37
N ASP A 185 7.62 -27.09 -3.16
CA ASP A 185 7.01 -28.35 -3.58
C ASP A 185 6.29 -28.16 -4.92
N SER A 186 5.49 -29.14 -5.34
CA SER A 186 4.76 -29.09 -6.61
C SER A 186 3.65 -28.03 -6.67
N ALA A 187 3.22 -27.49 -5.52
CA ALA A 187 2.09 -26.57 -5.42
C ALA A 187 2.48 -25.20 -4.82
N ARG A 188 3.68 -25.05 -4.26
CA ARG A 188 4.12 -23.85 -3.55
C ARG A 188 5.52 -23.40 -3.95
N SER A 189 5.71 -22.09 -3.92
CA SER A 189 7.01 -21.46 -4.17
C SER A 189 7.24 -20.27 -3.26
N LEU A 190 8.51 -19.95 -3.04
CA LEU A 190 8.93 -18.71 -2.39
C LEU A 190 9.41 -17.72 -3.45
N VAL A 191 9.01 -16.48 -3.28
CA VAL A 191 9.59 -15.32 -3.96
C VAL A 191 10.48 -14.60 -2.96
N VAL A 192 11.77 -14.52 -3.29
CA VAL A 192 12.81 -13.92 -2.46
C VAL A 192 13.36 -12.69 -3.20
N PRO A 193 13.36 -11.49 -2.60
CA PRO A 193 13.87 -10.29 -3.27
C PRO A 193 15.36 -10.45 -3.63
N ASP A 194 15.76 -9.96 -4.81
CA ASP A 194 17.16 -10.02 -5.27
C ASP A 194 17.96 -8.74 -4.98
N GLY A 195 17.36 -7.76 -4.31
CA GLY A 195 17.97 -6.48 -3.97
C GLY A 195 17.89 -5.40 -5.06
N SER A 196 17.37 -5.71 -6.25
CA SER A 196 17.26 -4.73 -7.35
C SER A 196 16.11 -3.72 -7.21
N GLY A 197 15.27 -3.86 -6.18
CA GLY A 197 14.13 -2.98 -5.91
C GLY A 197 13.45 -3.27 -4.58
N PRO A 198 12.28 -2.66 -4.29
CA PRO A 198 11.55 -2.92 -3.06
C PRO A 198 11.13 -4.39 -2.93
N MET A 199 10.70 -4.84 -1.76
CA MET A 199 10.17 -6.20 -1.61
C MET A 199 8.81 -6.34 -2.36
N PRO A 200 8.58 -7.41 -3.13
CA PRO A 200 7.27 -7.68 -3.71
C PRO A 200 6.22 -7.86 -2.60
N VAL A 201 5.09 -7.14 -2.67
CA VAL A 201 4.00 -7.30 -1.69
C VAL A 201 3.08 -8.47 -2.09
N PRO A 202 2.43 -9.19 -1.16
CA PRO A 202 1.53 -10.31 -1.50
C PRO A 202 0.45 -9.94 -2.51
N ALA A 203 -0.05 -8.72 -2.37
CA ALA A 203 -1.06 -8.23 -3.26
C ALA A 203 -0.53 -8.14 -4.69
N SER A 204 0.80 -7.97 -4.93
CA SER A 204 1.55 -8.11 -6.21
C SER A 204 1.24 -9.37 -7.01
N PHE A 205 0.69 -10.39 -6.34
CA PHE A 205 0.41 -11.69 -6.91
C PHE A 205 -1.07 -12.06 -6.90
N ALA A 206 -1.92 -11.17 -6.39
CA ALA A 206 -3.37 -11.34 -6.29
C ALA A 206 -4.07 -11.56 -7.63
N GLY A 207 -3.62 -10.84 -8.67
CA GLY A 207 -4.12 -11.00 -10.05
C GLY A 207 -3.32 -12.03 -10.86
N VAL A 208 -2.17 -12.44 -10.34
CA VAL A 208 -1.19 -13.29 -11.02
C VAL A 208 -1.64 -14.75 -11.01
N VAL A 209 -2.31 -15.18 -9.94
CA VAL A 209 -2.86 -16.53 -9.87
C VAL A 209 -4.30 -16.47 -9.38
N ARG A 210 -5.23 -16.77 -10.28
CA ARG A 210 -6.66 -16.84 -9.95
C ARG A 210 -6.86 -17.89 -8.87
N GLY A 211 -7.08 -17.44 -7.63
CA GLY A 211 -7.34 -18.31 -6.49
C GLY A 211 -6.14 -18.61 -5.60
N SER A 212 -4.92 -18.16 -5.92
CA SER A 212 -3.81 -18.39 -4.99
C SER A 212 -3.88 -17.49 -3.78
N ARG A 213 -3.46 -18.10 -2.68
CA ARG A 213 -3.19 -17.40 -1.43
C ARG A 213 -1.70 -17.05 -1.42
N ALA A 214 -1.38 -15.90 -0.86
CA ALA A 214 -0.01 -15.44 -0.73
C ALA A 214 0.22 -14.93 0.69
N VAL A 215 1.36 -15.30 1.27
CA VAL A 215 1.76 -14.88 2.61
C VAL A 215 3.15 -14.27 2.54
N MET A 216 3.27 -13.02 2.95
CA MET A 216 4.57 -12.41 3.17
C MET A 216 4.92 -12.44 4.65
N VAL A 217 6.14 -12.86 4.94
CA VAL A 217 6.75 -12.77 6.26
C VAL A 217 7.96 -11.87 6.14
N GLU A 218 7.89 -10.70 6.78
CA GLU A 218 8.95 -9.71 6.88
C GLU A 218 9.57 -9.77 8.27
N TRP A 219 10.89 -9.58 8.35
CA TRP A 219 11.64 -9.36 9.57
C TRP A 219 12.44 -8.05 9.50
N GLY A 220 13.03 -7.64 10.62
CA GLY A 220 13.71 -6.35 10.77
C GLY A 220 13.12 -5.55 11.93
N ASP A 221 13.16 -4.21 11.83
CA ASP A 221 12.72 -3.29 12.89
C ASP A 221 11.20 -3.35 13.14
N ALA A 222 10.44 -3.78 12.13
CA ALA A 222 8.98 -3.92 12.19
C ALA A 222 8.56 -5.23 11.51
N PRO A 223 8.80 -6.40 12.13
CA PRO A 223 8.48 -7.69 11.54
C PRO A 223 6.96 -7.82 11.36
N MET A 224 6.54 -8.33 10.20
CA MET A 224 5.13 -8.34 9.81
C MET A 224 4.77 -9.62 9.07
N LEU A 225 3.55 -10.11 9.32
CA LEU A 225 2.91 -11.15 8.53
C LEU A 225 1.77 -10.53 7.74
N ARG A 226 1.79 -10.70 6.42
CA ARG A 226 0.76 -10.18 5.52
C ARG A 226 0.17 -11.32 4.69
N ALA A 227 -1.08 -11.63 4.95
CA ALA A 227 -1.84 -12.65 4.24
C ALA A 227 -2.74 -12.02 3.18
N PHE A 228 -2.78 -12.62 2.00
CA PHE A 228 -3.67 -12.24 0.90
C PHE A 228 -4.37 -13.48 0.35
N GLY A 229 -5.68 -13.39 0.13
CA GLY A 229 -6.47 -14.46 -0.47
C GLY A 229 -7.88 -14.01 -0.85
N GLY A 230 -8.73 -14.97 -1.24
CA GLY A 230 -10.08 -14.69 -1.78
C GLY A 230 -11.00 -13.88 -0.85
N ASN A 231 -10.68 -13.80 0.44
CA ASN A 231 -11.45 -13.08 1.46
C ASN A 231 -10.87 -11.69 1.83
N GLY A 232 -9.77 -11.26 1.22
CA GLY A 232 -9.15 -9.93 1.44
C GLY A 232 -7.66 -9.98 1.82
N GLU A 233 -7.18 -8.89 2.42
CA GLU A 233 -5.82 -8.77 2.96
C GLU A 233 -5.90 -8.66 4.49
N ARG A 234 -4.99 -9.35 5.20
CA ARG A 234 -4.78 -9.18 6.64
C ARG A 234 -3.31 -8.89 6.93
N ARG A 235 -3.05 -7.95 7.84
CA ARG A 235 -1.72 -7.58 8.30
C ARG A 235 -1.65 -7.79 9.80
N THR A 236 -0.59 -8.45 10.26
CA THR A 236 -0.37 -8.74 11.68
C THR A 236 1.05 -8.36 12.04
N ASN A 237 1.20 -7.56 13.09
CA ASN A 237 2.49 -7.08 13.55
C ASN A 237 3.15 -8.16 14.41
N LEU A 238 4.27 -8.71 13.96
CA LEU A 238 5.00 -9.73 14.69
C LEU A 238 5.90 -9.14 15.80
N ALA A 239 6.00 -7.81 15.92
CA ALA A 239 6.73 -7.18 17.03
C ALA A 239 5.98 -7.31 18.35
N HIS A 240 4.64 -7.36 18.31
CA HIS A 240 3.80 -7.33 19.50
C HIS A 240 3.50 -8.74 20.03
N ALA A 241 3.60 -8.92 21.35
CA ALA A 241 3.09 -10.12 22.03
C ALA A 241 1.59 -9.94 22.27
N TYR A 242 0.77 -10.83 21.73
CA TYR A 242 -0.68 -10.77 21.91
C TYR A 242 -1.10 -11.53 23.17
N THR A 243 -2.18 -11.08 23.82
CA THR A 243 -2.91 -11.92 24.78
C THR A 243 -3.47 -13.16 24.07
N LEU A 244 -3.79 -14.22 24.82
CA LEU A 244 -4.28 -15.46 24.22
C LEU A 244 -5.53 -15.23 23.34
N ASP A 245 -6.49 -14.44 23.82
CA ASP A 245 -7.73 -14.19 23.09
C ASP A 245 -7.50 -13.34 21.84
N ALA A 246 -6.62 -12.33 21.93
CA ALA A 246 -6.26 -11.52 20.77
C ALA A 246 -5.45 -12.34 19.75
N ALA A 247 -4.52 -13.20 20.20
CA ALA A 247 -3.75 -14.09 19.36
C ALA A 247 -4.65 -15.08 18.61
N ARG A 248 -5.62 -15.71 19.29
CA ARG A 248 -6.61 -16.61 18.68
C ARG A 248 -7.45 -15.90 17.63
N LEU A 249 -7.93 -14.70 17.94
CA LEU A 249 -8.74 -13.93 17.01
C LEU A 249 -7.93 -13.55 15.75
N GLU A 250 -6.70 -13.07 15.91
CA GLU A 250 -5.81 -12.73 14.79
C GLU A 250 -5.44 -13.96 13.96
N ALA A 251 -5.04 -15.06 14.60
CA ALA A 251 -4.68 -16.31 13.94
C ALA A 251 -5.84 -16.88 13.13
N ARG A 252 -7.06 -16.88 13.69
CA ARG A 252 -8.28 -17.31 12.99
C ARG A 252 -8.57 -16.46 11.77
N GLN A 253 -8.38 -15.14 11.87
CA GLN A 253 -8.58 -14.24 10.74
C GLN A 253 -7.53 -14.45 9.63
N LEU A 254 -6.27 -14.66 10.00
CA LEU A 254 -5.20 -15.01 9.06
C LEU A 254 -5.47 -16.35 8.36
N ALA A 255 -5.78 -17.39 9.13
CA ALA A 255 -6.15 -18.71 8.63
C ALA A 255 -7.34 -18.64 7.66
N ALA A 256 -8.35 -17.81 7.96
CA ALA A 256 -9.52 -17.61 7.10
C ALA A 256 -9.21 -16.88 5.78
N VAL A 257 -8.28 -15.90 5.79
CA VAL A 257 -7.82 -15.24 4.56
C VAL A 257 -7.05 -16.23 3.68
N LEU A 258 -6.23 -17.07 4.31
CA LEU A 258 -5.45 -18.10 3.64
C LEU A 258 -6.25 -19.35 3.32
N GLY A 259 -7.51 -19.45 3.79
CA GLY A 259 -8.32 -20.66 3.68
C GLY A 259 -7.60 -21.92 4.19
N ARG A 260 -6.80 -21.78 5.25
CA ARG A 260 -6.01 -22.82 5.90
C ARG A 260 -6.37 -22.86 7.38
N PRO A 261 -7.50 -23.44 7.79
CA PRO A 261 -7.90 -23.50 9.20
C PRO A 261 -6.89 -24.29 10.06
N GLU A 262 -6.15 -25.23 9.45
CA GLU A 262 -5.19 -26.10 10.15
C GLU A 262 -3.98 -25.34 10.73
N ILE A 263 -3.66 -24.14 10.24
CA ILE A 263 -2.53 -23.33 10.75
C ILE A 263 -2.94 -22.39 11.90
N GLU A 264 -4.23 -22.33 12.27
CA GLU A 264 -4.73 -21.41 13.30
C GLU A 264 -4.05 -21.63 14.66
N ALA A 265 -3.93 -22.89 15.09
CA ALA A 265 -3.30 -23.21 16.38
C ALA A 265 -1.82 -22.81 16.40
N ALA A 266 -1.08 -23.17 15.34
CA ALA A 266 0.33 -22.84 15.21
C ALA A 266 0.55 -21.31 15.16
N LEU A 267 -0.27 -20.57 14.40
CA LEU A 267 -0.21 -19.10 14.37
C LEU A 267 -0.56 -18.47 15.72
N THR A 268 -1.50 -19.05 16.47
CA THR A 268 -1.81 -18.58 17.83
C THR A 268 -0.57 -18.66 18.73
N ASP A 269 0.16 -19.77 18.68
CA ASP A 269 1.39 -19.95 19.45
C ASP A 269 2.49 -18.97 19.02
N VAL A 270 2.62 -18.72 17.70
CA VAL A 270 3.55 -17.71 17.17
C VAL A 270 3.24 -16.32 17.74
N LEU A 271 1.99 -15.87 17.67
CA LEU A 271 1.58 -14.53 18.08
C LEU A 271 1.66 -14.31 19.60
N ARG A 272 1.60 -15.41 20.37
CA ARG A 272 1.70 -15.39 21.83
C ARG A 272 3.13 -15.54 22.34
N SER A 273 4.07 -15.99 21.50
CA SER A 273 5.47 -16.19 21.87
C SER A 273 6.07 -14.90 22.43
N PRO A 274 6.79 -14.90 23.56
CA PRO A 274 7.44 -13.70 24.09
C PRO A 274 8.73 -13.32 23.35
N ALA A 275 9.34 -14.25 22.61
CA ALA A 275 10.60 -14.03 21.90
C ALA A 275 10.38 -13.31 20.57
N GLN A 276 10.49 -11.98 20.58
CA GLN A 276 10.27 -11.13 19.39
C GLN A 276 11.17 -11.52 18.20
N GLY A 277 12.42 -11.92 18.46
CA GLY A 277 13.39 -12.31 17.42
C GLY A 277 13.03 -13.60 16.66
N ASP A 278 12.23 -14.48 17.27
CA ASP A 278 11.94 -15.80 16.70
C ASP A 278 10.58 -15.88 16.01
N ARG A 279 9.69 -14.87 16.16
CA ARG A 279 8.31 -14.97 15.64
C ARG A 279 8.24 -15.10 14.12
N ALA A 280 9.14 -14.46 13.36
CA ALA A 280 9.18 -14.63 11.91
C ALA A 280 9.60 -16.06 11.52
N ALA A 281 10.56 -16.66 12.23
CA ALA A 281 10.97 -18.05 12.01
C ALA A 281 9.90 -19.05 12.45
N LEU A 282 9.18 -18.77 13.54
CA LEU A 282 8.04 -19.56 13.98
C LEU A 282 6.88 -19.44 12.98
N ALA A 283 6.63 -18.25 12.43
CA ALA A 283 5.60 -18.04 11.40
C ALA A 283 5.90 -18.85 10.13
N LEU A 284 7.14 -18.84 9.64
CA LEU A 284 7.54 -19.66 8.50
C LEU A 284 7.36 -21.15 8.78
N ARG A 285 7.74 -21.62 9.98
CA ARG A 285 7.50 -23.01 10.40
C ARG A 285 6.01 -23.36 10.47
N ALA A 286 5.17 -22.47 11.00
CA ALA A 286 3.71 -22.64 11.01
C ALA A 286 3.12 -22.74 9.58
N LEU A 287 3.78 -22.13 8.59
CA LEU A 287 3.44 -22.22 7.17
C LEU A 287 4.12 -23.39 6.44
N SER A 288 4.84 -24.25 7.18
CA SER A 288 5.62 -25.38 6.66
C SER A 288 6.71 -24.92 5.68
N VAL A 289 7.42 -23.84 6.04
CA VAL A 289 8.60 -23.30 5.34
C VAL A 289 9.79 -23.38 6.27
N GLU A 290 10.84 -24.09 5.85
CA GLU A 290 12.04 -24.33 6.65
C GLU A 290 13.32 -23.86 5.94
N GLY A 291 14.39 -23.66 6.70
CA GLY A 291 15.73 -23.37 6.17
C GLY A 291 15.93 -21.96 5.60
N VAL A 292 14.92 -21.09 5.65
CA VAL A 292 15.06 -19.66 5.33
C VAL A 292 15.87 -18.96 6.43
N PRO A 293 16.94 -18.22 6.10
CA PRO A 293 17.77 -17.54 7.10
C PRO A 293 17.06 -16.28 7.62
N VAL A 294 16.13 -16.45 8.55
CA VAL A 294 15.41 -15.34 9.19
C VAL A 294 16.40 -14.43 9.92
N GLY A 295 16.25 -13.12 9.76
CA GLY A 295 17.19 -12.11 10.25
C GLY A 295 18.27 -11.72 9.24
N ALA A 296 18.46 -12.50 8.16
CA ALA A 296 19.37 -12.14 7.08
C ALA A 296 18.88 -10.90 6.32
N ASN A 297 19.80 -10.08 5.82
CA ASN A 297 19.46 -8.96 4.93
C ASN A 297 19.10 -9.47 3.52
N VAL A 298 18.64 -8.56 2.65
CA VAL A 298 18.21 -8.90 1.28
C VAL A 298 19.33 -9.56 0.46
N ASP A 299 20.58 -9.10 0.59
CA ASP A 299 21.71 -9.66 -0.16
C ASP A 299 22.02 -11.09 0.28
N GLN A 300 22.00 -11.34 1.59
CA GLN A 300 22.17 -12.67 2.18
C GLN A 300 21.03 -13.62 1.81
N LEU A 301 19.79 -13.11 1.77
CA LEU A 301 18.63 -13.87 1.29
C LEU A 301 18.73 -14.23 -0.19
N ALA A 302 19.14 -13.28 -1.02
CA ALA A 302 19.34 -13.51 -2.46
C ALA A 302 20.44 -14.55 -2.70
N ALA A 303 21.55 -14.47 -1.95
CA ALA A 303 22.61 -15.46 -1.96
C ALA A 303 22.10 -16.85 -1.52
N TRP A 304 21.32 -16.93 -0.44
CA TRP A 304 20.69 -18.16 0.00
C TRP A 304 19.78 -18.76 -1.08
N ALA A 305 18.91 -17.95 -1.69
CA ALA A 305 17.97 -18.37 -2.72
C ALA A 305 18.71 -18.94 -3.95
N ALA A 306 19.83 -18.31 -4.34
CA ALA A 306 20.67 -18.78 -5.44
C ALA A 306 21.26 -20.19 -5.21
N THR A 307 21.39 -20.63 -3.95
CA THR A 307 21.87 -21.98 -3.62
C THR A 307 20.77 -23.05 -3.61
N ARG A 308 19.49 -22.66 -3.75
CA ARG A 308 18.38 -23.62 -3.63
C ARG A 308 18.17 -24.39 -4.94
N PRO A 309 17.95 -25.71 -4.90
CA PRO A 309 17.66 -26.50 -6.09
C PRO A 309 16.44 -25.97 -6.84
N GLY A 310 16.56 -25.83 -8.17
CA GLY A 310 15.48 -25.34 -9.03
C GLY A 310 15.14 -23.85 -8.86
N ALA A 311 15.90 -23.10 -8.07
CA ALA A 311 15.72 -21.67 -7.95
C ALA A 311 16.12 -20.95 -9.24
N VAL A 312 15.31 -20.00 -9.66
CA VAL A 312 15.56 -19.20 -10.87
C VAL A 312 15.43 -17.73 -10.52
N ARG A 313 16.43 -16.96 -10.93
CA ARG A 313 16.37 -15.51 -10.85
C ARG A 313 15.53 -14.96 -11.99
N VAL A 314 14.49 -14.21 -11.64
CA VAL A 314 13.74 -13.39 -12.58
C VAL A 314 14.16 -11.92 -12.35
N PRO A 315 14.89 -11.31 -13.31
CA PRO A 315 15.35 -9.94 -13.17
C PRO A 315 14.18 -8.97 -13.20
N ALA A 316 14.30 -7.82 -12.54
CA ALA A 316 13.32 -6.75 -12.65
C ALA A 316 13.10 -6.37 -14.12
N ALA A 317 11.84 -6.31 -14.58
CA ALA A 317 11.54 -5.65 -15.85
C ALA A 317 11.69 -4.14 -15.67
N ALA A 318 12.47 -3.53 -16.56
CA ALA A 318 12.43 -2.09 -16.75
C ALA A 318 11.18 -1.73 -17.58
N GLY A 319 10.20 -1.09 -16.94
CA GLY A 319 9.24 -0.23 -17.63
C GLY A 319 8.14 -0.88 -18.48
N THR A 320 7.73 -2.14 -18.27
CA THR A 320 6.67 -2.75 -19.11
C THR A 320 5.86 -3.81 -18.38
N THR A 321 4.96 -3.46 -17.46
CA THR A 321 3.70 -4.22 -17.23
C THR A 321 2.60 -3.43 -16.52
N LEU A 322 2.73 -2.13 -16.29
CA LEU A 322 1.58 -1.29 -16.00
C LEU A 322 0.64 -1.23 -17.21
N VAL A 323 -0.27 -2.20 -17.31
CA VAL A 323 -1.43 -2.14 -18.21
C VAL A 323 -2.33 -1.05 -17.67
N LEU A 324 -2.04 0.16 -18.10
CA LEU A 324 -2.86 1.31 -17.78
C LEU A 324 -4.13 1.21 -18.60
N ARG A 325 -5.28 1.43 -17.96
CA ARG A 325 -6.55 1.42 -18.69
C ARG A 325 -6.51 2.48 -19.82
N PRO A 326 -6.72 2.08 -21.09
CA PRO A 326 -6.91 3.01 -22.19
C PRO A 326 -8.35 3.50 -22.14
N VAL A 327 -8.64 4.44 -21.24
CA VAL A 327 -9.96 5.06 -21.15
C VAL A 327 -9.74 6.56 -21.23
N LEU A 328 -10.61 7.26 -21.96
CA LEU A 328 -10.66 8.72 -22.00
C LEU A 328 -10.58 9.27 -20.57
N ASP A 329 -9.55 10.07 -20.27
CA ASP A 329 -9.23 10.53 -18.91
C ASP A 329 -10.44 11.14 -18.18
N ASP A 330 -11.37 11.73 -18.93
CA ASP A 330 -12.61 12.29 -18.39
C ASP A 330 -13.58 11.27 -17.83
N ALA A 331 -13.72 10.09 -18.43
CA ALA A 331 -14.58 9.03 -17.90
C ALA A 331 -14.02 8.45 -16.59
N LEU A 332 -12.68 8.32 -16.49
CA LEU A 332 -12.01 7.93 -15.26
C LEU A 332 -12.18 9.01 -14.16
N ARG A 333 -12.00 10.29 -14.50
CA ARG A 333 -12.23 11.42 -13.59
C ARG A 333 -13.67 11.46 -13.09
N GLN A 334 -14.65 11.30 -13.97
CA GLN A 334 -16.07 11.28 -13.59
C GLN A 334 -16.38 10.11 -12.65
N THR A 335 -15.85 8.92 -12.96
CA THR A 335 -16.00 7.72 -12.11
C THR A 335 -15.40 7.94 -10.73
N TYR A 336 -14.19 8.51 -10.65
CA TYR A 336 -13.53 8.86 -9.40
C TYR A 336 -14.33 9.90 -8.61
N ARG A 337 -14.79 10.99 -9.24
CA ARG A 337 -15.65 12.01 -8.60
C ARG A 337 -16.93 11.41 -8.03
N ARG A 338 -17.58 10.52 -8.77
CA ARG A 338 -18.78 9.81 -8.34
C ARG A 338 -18.51 8.92 -7.12
N ARG A 339 -17.43 8.12 -7.13
CA ARG A 339 -17.02 7.29 -5.98
C ARG A 339 -16.72 8.14 -4.74
N ARG A 340 -16.03 9.27 -4.91
CA ARG A 340 -15.74 10.22 -3.83
C ARG A 340 -17.02 10.82 -3.24
N ALA A 341 -17.98 11.21 -4.07
CA ALA A 341 -19.27 11.71 -3.63
C ALA A 341 -20.05 10.66 -2.83
N ILE A 342 -20.10 9.40 -3.31
CA ILE A 342 -20.74 8.29 -2.62
C ILE A 342 -20.11 8.05 -1.24
N ARG A 343 -18.78 8.12 -1.11
CA ARG A 343 -18.11 7.98 0.20
C ARG A 343 -18.42 9.10 1.17
N ARG A 344 -18.43 10.35 0.68
CA ARG A 344 -18.81 11.51 1.52
C ARG A 344 -20.23 11.35 2.03
N LEU A 345 -21.14 10.95 1.15
CA LEU A 345 -22.51 10.67 1.51
C LEU A 345 -22.58 9.55 2.55
N ARG A 346 -21.81 8.46 2.36
CA ARG A 346 -21.75 7.35 3.31
C ARG A 346 -21.21 7.76 4.69
N TRP A 347 -20.22 8.65 4.75
CA TRP A 347 -19.73 9.23 6.01
C TRP A 347 -20.78 10.13 6.68
N ALA A 348 -21.47 10.96 5.90
CA ALA A 348 -22.57 11.76 6.42
C ALA A 348 -23.71 10.87 6.96
N THR A 349 -24.09 9.82 6.22
CA THR A 349 -25.07 8.84 6.67
C THR A 349 -24.63 8.15 7.97
N PHE A 350 -23.35 7.75 8.07
CA PHE A 350 -22.82 7.17 9.30
C PHE A 350 -22.87 8.13 10.48
N ALA A 351 -22.49 9.40 10.29
CA ALA A 351 -22.56 10.43 11.32
C ALA A 351 -24.01 10.66 11.80
N LEU A 352 -24.95 10.75 10.86
CA LEU A 352 -26.39 10.83 11.18
C LEU A 352 -26.88 9.60 11.93
N MET A 353 -26.41 8.42 11.54
CA MET A 353 -26.77 7.16 12.19
C MET A 353 -26.23 7.12 13.63
N ALA A 354 -25.00 7.58 13.88
CA ALA A 354 -24.43 7.71 15.21
C ALA A 354 -25.20 8.73 16.07
N LEU A 355 -25.57 9.89 15.51
CA LEU A 355 -26.40 10.88 16.19
C LEU A 355 -27.80 10.34 16.51
N SER A 356 -28.41 9.59 15.58
CA SER A 356 -29.70 8.96 15.78
C SER A 356 -29.62 7.89 16.88
N GLY A 357 -28.57 7.07 16.89
CA GLY A 357 -28.33 6.09 17.94
C GLY A 357 -28.15 6.73 19.32
N LEU A 358 -27.36 7.80 19.41
CA LEU A 358 -27.20 8.59 20.64
C LEU A 358 -28.53 9.21 21.08
N GLY A 359 -29.30 9.76 20.14
CA GLY A 359 -30.64 10.29 20.40
C GLY A 359 -31.60 9.25 20.96
N ALA A 360 -31.58 8.03 20.42
CA ALA A 360 -32.36 6.90 20.93
C ALA A 360 -31.96 6.53 22.36
N VAL A 361 -30.66 6.48 22.67
CA VAL A 361 -30.16 6.17 24.01
C VAL A 361 -30.58 7.24 25.02
N VAL A 362 -30.44 8.52 24.67
CA VAL A 362 -30.84 9.64 25.53
C VAL A 362 -32.36 9.69 25.73
N ALA A 363 -33.14 9.38 24.70
CA ALA A 363 -34.59 9.32 24.78
C ALA A 363 -35.05 8.12 25.63
N TRP A 364 -34.37 6.98 25.51
CA TRP A 364 -34.64 5.77 26.30
C TRP A 364 -34.35 5.97 27.79
N ASP A 365 -33.25 6.64 28.12
CA ASP A 365 -32.90 7.00 29.51
C ASP A 365 -33.97 7.90 30.16
N ARG A 366 -34.69 8.69 29.35
CA ARG A 366 -35.80 9.56 29.78
C ARG A 366 -37.20 8.96 29.56
N ALA A 367 -37.32 7.68 29.19
CA ALA A 367 -38.57 7.07 28.75
C ALA A 367 -39.63 6.84 29.85
N TRP A 368 -39.43 7.40 31.05
CA TRP A 368 -40.41 7.36 32.13
C TRP A 368 -41.63 8.26 31.87
N ASP A 369 -41.54 9.17 30.89
CA ASP A 369 -42.63 9.98 30.37
C ASP A 369 -43.05 9.47 28.98
N ASP A 370 -44.36 9.27 28.75
CA ASP A 370 -44.95 8.74 27.48
C ASP A 370 -44.48 9.49 26.22
N ARG A 371 -44.08 10.76 26.34
CA ARG A 371 -43.58 11.59 25.24
C ARG A 371 -42.23 11.14 24.69
N TRP A 372 -41.43 10.43 25.50
CA TRP A 372 -40.08 9.98 25.11
C TRP A 372 -40.07 8.61 24.44
N LEU A 373 -41.11 7.79 24.62
CA LEU A 373 -41.30 6.54 23.87
C LEU A 373 -41.46 6.80 22.37
N VAL A 374 -42.24 7.82 22.01
CA VAL A 374 -42.41 8.26 20.61
C VAL A 374 -41.08 8.75 20.03
N ALA A 375 -40.33 9.56 20.78
CA ALA A 375 -39.02 10.05 20.37
C ALA A 375 -38.02 8.89 20.12
N THR A 376 -38.00 7.89 21.01
CA THR A 376 -37.15 6.71 20.85
C THR A 376 -37.50 5.91 19.59
N GLY A 377 -38.80 5.73 19.33
CA GLY A 377 -39.29 5.09 18.09
C GLY A 377 -38.83 5.84 16.83
N VAL A 378 -38.91 7.18 16.83
CA VAL A 378 -38.46 8.02 15.70
C VAL A 378 -36.95 7.86 15.47
N PHE A 379 -36.13 7.88 16.53
CA PHE A 379 -34.68 7.71 16.40
C PHE A 379 -34.29 6.29 15.95
N LEU A 380 -35.02 5.26 16.36
CA LEU A 380 -34.82 3.88 15.89
C LEU A 380 -35.17 3.72 14.40
N VAL A 381 -36.31 4.26 13.96
CA VAL A 381 -36.71 4.22 12.54
C VAL A 381 -35.70 4.98 11.69
N ALA A 382 -35.29 6.18 12.11
CA ALA A 382 -34.26 6.95 11.43
C ALA A 382 -32.93 6.17 11.34
N PHE A 383 -32.51 5.50 12.42
CA PHE A 383 -31.31 4.65 12.43
C PHE A 383 -31.39 3.52 11.40
N VAL A 384 -32.52 2.79 11.34
CA VAL A 384 -32.72 1.67 10.40
C VAL A 384 -32.71 2.14 8.95
N VAL A 385 -33.39 3.26 8.65
CA VAL A 385 -33.38 3.85 7.29
C VAL A 385 -31.97 4.29 6.90
N LEU A 386 -31.24 4.96 7.81
CA LEU A 386 -29.86 5.38 7.56
C LEU A 386 -28.92 4.18 7.38
N LEU A 387 -29.10 3.10 8.13
CA LEU A 387 -28.35 1.85 7.95
C LEU A 387 -28.60 1.23 6.57
N ALA A 388 -29.85 1.17 6.12
CA ALA A 388 -30.21 0.67 4.79
C ALA A 388 -29.56 1.51 3.67
N VAL A 389 -29.62 2.85 3.79
CA VAL A 389 -28.96 3.77 2.86
C VAL A 389 -27.43 3.57 2.89
N TRP A 390 -26.83 3.42 4.06
CA TRP A 390 -25.40 3.19 4.21
C TRP A 390 -24.95 1.88 3.54
N LEU A 391 -25.75 0.81 3.66
CA LEU A 391 -25.50 -0.48 3.01
C LEU A 391 -25.64 -0.38 1.48
N LEU A 392 -26.65 0.32 0.97
CA LEU A 392 -26.85 0.57 -0.46
C LEU A 392 -25.69 1.36 -1.08
N LEU A 393 -25.25 2.44 -0.41
CA LEU A 393 -24.06 3.19 -0.83
C LEU A 393 -22.80 2.32 -0.81
N GLY A 394 -22.69 1.40 0.16
CA GLY A 394 -21.65 0.39 0.21
C GLY A 394 -21.65 -0.56 -1.00
N ARG A 395 -22.82 -1.00 -1.45
CA ARG A 395 -22.96 -1.84 -2.66
C ARG A 395 -22.59 -1.08 -3.93
N LEU A 396 -22.98 0.19 -4.07
CA LEU A 396 -22.61 1.03 -5.22
C LEU A 396 -21.09 1.24 -5.34
N LEU A 397 -20.35 1.21 -4.23
CA LEU A 397 -18.89 1.24 -4.23
C LEU A 397 -18.26 -0.11 -4.63
N ARG A 398 -18.96 -1.23 -4.43
CA ARG A 398 -18.49 -2.59 -4.76
C ARG A 398 -18.84 -3.01 -6.19
N GLY A 399 -19.98 -2.58 -6.73
CA GLY A 399 -20.52 -2.98 -8.05
C GLY A 399 -19.80 -2.43 -9.28
N GLY A 400 -18.52 -2.09 -9.17
CA GLY A 400 -17.69 -1.59 -10.27
C GLY A 400 -16.83 -2.66 -10.95
N SER A 401 -17.02 -3.94 -10.64
CA SER A 401 -16.57 -5.03 -11.51
C SER A 401 -17.44 -4.99 -12.75
N VAL A 402 -17.05 -4.17 -13.72
CA VAL A 402 -17.52 -4.26 -15.10
C VAL A 402 -17.20 -5.70 -15.51
N GLU A 403 -18.21 -6.56 -15.51
CA GLU A 403 -18.15 -7.77 -16.33
C GLU A 403 -17.73 -7.31 -17.72
N PRO A 404 -16.68 -7.89 -18.31
CA PRO A 404 -16.33 -7.57 -19.67
C PRO A 404 -17.54 -7.93 -20.52
N ARG A 405 -18.29 -6.91 -20.97
CA ARG A 405 -19.13 -7.05 -22.14
C ARG A 405 -18.17 -7.22 -23.30
N THR A 406 -17.88 -8.47 -23.62
CA THR A 406 -17.25 -8.84 -24.88
C THR A 406 -18.16 -8.34 -26.01
N PRO A 407 -17.63 -7.65 -27.04
CA PRO A 407 -18.27 -7.64 -28.34
C PRO A 407 -18.31 -9.06 -28.93
#